data_AF-A0A1M7Z1R3-F1
#
_entry.id   AF-A0A1M7Z1R3-F1
#
_cell.length_a   1.000
_cell.length_b   1.000
_cell.length_c   1.000
_cell.angle_alpha   90.00
_cell.angle_beta   90.00
_cell.angle_gamma   90.00
#
_symmetry.space_group_name_H-M   'P 1'
#
loop_
_entity.id
_entity.type
_entity.pdbx_description
1 polymer ?
#
loop_
_entity_poly.entity_id
_entity_poly.type
_entity_poly.pdbx_seq_one_letter_code
_entity_poly.pdbx_strand_id
1 'polypeptide(L)'
;MKRLVLILMISLAGCASVQKTTRISSHLTALEFNSVASRYMDRPTFVSREVFDGGEQVLAVKMSTYGVDQYGQDNTTIRYSRHHANEYIQLIDKYLKWESLATKRNDAFTKDVGRASSWSNGMDAELKFVFHSGNAHQHYLAVSFCTALLCLDDKAQYYDKENAKELKNLLLKLKSNRINETDINDVYK
;
A
#
# COMPACT_ATOMS: atom_id res chain seq x y z
N MET A 1 26.90 4.04 55.37
CA MET A 1 26.75 4.78 54.10
C MET A 1 26.16 3.83 53.06
N LYS A 2 24.86 3.94 52.76
CA LYS A 2 24.14 3.05 51.82
C LYS A 2 24.45 3.49 50.39
N ARG A 3 25.10 2.62 49.61
CA ARG A 3 25.32 2.83 48.17
C ARG A 3 24.02 2.50 47.43
N LEU A 4 23.38 3.50 46.83
CA LEU A 4 22.24 3.32 45.95
C LEU A 4 22.79 3.06 44.54
N VAL A 5 22.69 1.82 44.06
CA VAL A 5 23.04 1.47 42.67
C VAL A 5 21.77 1.64 41.83
N LEU A 6 21.75 2.66 40.98
CA LEU A 6 20.69 2.90 40.02
C LEU A 6 21.02 2.10 38.75
N ILE A 7 20.33 0.97 38.53
CA ILE A 7 20.44 0.19 37.29
C ILE A 7 19.51 0.85 36.26
N LEU A 8 20.11 1.55 35.30
CA LEU A 8 19.44 2.08 34.12
C LEU A 8 19.21 0.92 33.14
N MET A 9 18.01 0.32 33.14
CA MET A 9 17.59 -0.61 32.10
C MET A 9 17.35 0.18 30.81
N ILE A 10 18.34 0.18 29.92
CA ILE A 10 18.19 0.62 28.54
C ILE A 10 17.32 -0.43 27.84
N SER A 11 16.03 -0.16 27.70
CA SER A 11 15.15 -0.95 26.85
C SER A 11 15.60 -0.75 25.40
N LEU A 12 16.26 -1.76 24.83
CA LEU A 12 16.49 -1.90 23.40
C LEU A 12 15.11 -1.95 22.72
N ALA A 13 14.62 -0.80 22.25
CA ALA A 13 13.54 -0.77 21.29
C ALA A 13 14.08 -1.44 20.01
N GLY A 14 13.74 -2.71 19.81
CA GLY A 14 14.09 -3.42 18.59
C GLY A 14 13.38 -2.76 17.42
N CYS A 15 14.12 -2.09 16.55
CA CYS A 15 13.60 -1.71 15.23
C CYS A 15 13.20 -3.01 14.53
N ALA A 16 11.92 -3.22 14.24
CA ALA A 16 11.49 -4.36 13.45
C ALA A 16 12.10 -4.25 12.05
N SER A 17 13.00 -5.18 11.71
CA SER A 17 13.65 -5.26 10.41
C SER A 17 12.90 -6.25 9.52
N VAL A 18 13.04 -6.10 8.20
CA VAL A 18 12.51 -7.08 7.24
C VAL A 18 13.44 -8.29 7.25
N GLN A 19 12.91 -9.44 7.67
CA GLN A 19 13.66 -10.71 7.69
C GLN A 19 13.73 -11.36 6.31
N LYS A 20 12.61 -11.36 5.59
CA LYS A 20 12.50 -12.01 4.28
C LYS A 20 11.61 -11.20 3.35
N THR A 21 12.10 -10.98 2.13
CA THR A 21 11.31 -10.43 1.03
C THR A 21 11.20 -11.47 -0.05
N THR A 22 9.98 -11.78 -0.47
CA THR A 22 9.71 -12.71 -1.58
C THR A 22 8.91 -11.98 -2.64
N ARG A 23 9.44 -11.92 -3.87
CA ARG A 23 8.76 -11.27 -4.98
C ARG A 23 7.60 -12.13 -5.48
N ILE A 24 6.48 -11.48 -5.79
CA ILE A 24 5.26 -12.12 -6.25
C ILE A 24 5.06 -11.74 -7.72
N SER A 25 4.87 -12.75 -8.57
CA SER A 25 4.41 -12.52 -9.94
C SER A 25 2.96 -12.06 -9.90
N SER A 26 2.69 -10.83 -10.34
CA SER A 26 1.36 -10.24 -10.38
C SER A 26 1.22 -9.31 -11.58
N HIS A 27 -0.02 -9.17 -12.06
CA HIS A 27 -0.39 -8.20 -13.08
C HIS A 27 -0.75 -6.82 -12.49
N LEU A 28 -0.69 -6.65 -11.17
CA LEU A 28 -1.02 -5.40 -10.51
C LEU A 28 -0.13 -4.27 -11.03
N THR A 29 -0.78 -3.22 -11.52
CA THR A 29 -0.14 -1.99 -11.99
C THR A 29 -0.75 -0.80 -11.26
N ALA A 30 0.11 0.02 -10.69
CA ALA A 30 -0.26 1.31 -10.13
C ALA A 30 -0.06 2.41 -11.19
N LEU A 31 -0.85 3.47 -11.07
CA LEU A 31 -0.85 4.61 -11.98
C LEU A 31 -0.40 5.88 -11.26
N GLU A 32 0.16 6.79 -12.03
CA GLU A 32 0.49 8.15 -11.61
C GLU A 32 0.06 9.13 -12.69
N PHE A 33 -0.38 10.33 -12.29
CA PHE A 33 -0.74 11.36 -13.24
C PHE A 33 0.50 11.87 -13.97
N ASN A 34 0.48 11.78 -15.29
CA ASN A 34 1.49 12.38 -16.14
C ASN A 34 0.99 13.74 -16.66
N SER A 35 1.65 14.83 -16.26
CA SER A 35 1.25 16.18 -16.65
C SER A 35 1.45 16.46 -18.13
N VAL A 36 2.47 15.88 -18.77
CA VAL A 36 2.75 16.07 -20.21
C VAL A 36 1.66 15.42 -21.06
N ALA A 37 1.22 14.21 -20.69
CA ALA A 37 0.15 13.48 -21.38
C ALA A 37 -1.26 13.83 -20.85
N SER A 38 -1.35 14.62 -19.77
CA SER A 38 -2.58 15.00 -19.08
C SER A 38 -3.49 13.83 -18.73
N ARG A 39 -2.91 12.71 -18.29
CA ARG A 39 -3.64 11.49 -17.91
C ARG A 39 -2.87 10.64 -16.93
N TYR A 40 -3.59 9.81 -16.18
CA TYR A 40 -2.99 8.74 -15.38
C TYR A 40 -2.40 7.68 -16.31
N MET A 41 -1.17 7.28 -16.03
CA MET A 41 -0.43 6.30 -16.82
C MET A 41 0.19 5.24 -15.92
N ASP A 42 0.25 4.04 -16.46
CA ASP A 42 0.89 2.89 -15.82
C ASP A 42 2.33 3.19 -15.43
N ARG A 43 2.69 2.72 -14.23
CA ARG A 43 4.04 2.79 -13.70
C ARG A 43 4.59 1.40 -13.44
N PRO A 44 5.90 1.17 -13.64
CA PRO A 44 6.55 -0.06 -13.19
C PRO A 44 6.18 -0.36 -11.74
N THR A 45 5.49 -1.48 -11.54
CA THR A 45 4.91 -1.86 -10.26
C THR A 45 5.39 -3.26 -9.91
N PHE A 46 5.86 -3.43 -8.68
CA PHE A 46 6.40 -4.67 -8.17
C PHE A 46 5.75 -5.02 -6.85
N VAL A 47 5.30 -6.26 -6.73
CA VAL A 47 4.65 -6.76 -5.54
C VAL A 47 5.57 -7.76 -4.85
N SER A 48 5.71 -7.61 -3.54
CA SER A 48 6.41 -8.57 -2.69
C SER A 48 5.62 -8.87 -1.44
N ARG A 49 5.89 -10.04 -0.87
CA ARG A 49 5.56 -10.33 0.53
C ARG A 49 6.81 -10.04 1.36
N GLU A 50 6.66 -9.19 2.35
CA GLU A 50 7.71 -8.94 3.34
C GLU A 50 7.29 -9.58 4.67
N VAL A 51 8.23 -10.27 5.32
CA VAL A 51 8.06 -10.84 6.65
C VAL A 51 8.98 -10.07 7.60
N PHE A 52 8.40 -9.47 8.63
CA PHE A 52 9.13 -8.69 9.63
C PHE A 52 9.53 -9.53 10.84
N ASP A 53 10.49 -9.01 11.60
CA ASP A 53 10.77 -9.49 12.95
C ASP A 53 9.48 -9.53 13.77
N GLY A 54 9.18 -10.69 14.37
CA GLY A 54 7.91 -10.95 15.07
C GLY A 54 6.86 -11.70 14.22
N GLY A 55 7.17 -12.00 12.95
CA GLY A 55 6.35 -12.88 12.10
C GLY A 55 5.19 -12.17 11.39
N GLU A 56 5.07 -10.85 11.55
CA GLU A 56 4.09 -10.06 10.81
C GLU A 56 4.42 -10.06 9.32
N GLN A 57 3.38 -10.18 8.51
CA GLN A 57 3.49 -10.27 7.06
C GLN A 57 2.75 -9.13 6.40
N VAL A 58 3.37 -8.50 5.40
CA VAL A 58 2.73 -7.46 4.60
C VAL A 58 2.84 -7.78 3.13
N LEU A 59 1.86 -7.31 2.36
CA LEU A 59 1.99 -7.14 0.91
C LEU A 59 2.58 -5.75 0.66
N ALA A 60 3.79 -5.69 0.14
CA ALA A 60 4.41 -4.44 -0.28
C ALA A 60 4.19 -4.24 -1.79
N VAL A 61 3.58 -3.11 -2.15
CA VAL A 61 3.40 -2.69 -3.55
C VAL A 61 4.31 -1.50 -3.79
N LYS A 62 5.40 -1.72 -4.53
CA LYS A 62 6.38 -0.70 -4.90
C LYS A 62 6.09 -0.21 -6.32
N MET A 63 6.03 1.11 -6.49
CA MET A 63 5.79 1.77 -7.77
C MET A 63 6.88 2.81 -8.03
N SER A 64 7.47 2.83 -9.25
CA SER A 64 8.34 3.93 -9.68
C SER A 64 7.54 5.20 -10.00
N THR A 65 8.03 6.38 -9.60
CA THR A 65 7.37 7.67 -9.80
C THR A 65 7.96 8.44 -10.99
N TYR A 66 7.26 9.45 -11.51
CA TYR A 66 7.76 10.32 -12.60
C TYR A 66 8.85 11.30 -12.15
N GLY A 67 8.89 11.60 -10.85
CA GLY A 67 9.88 12.49 -10.24
C GLY A 67 10.64 11.82 -9.10
N VAL A 68 11.70 12.51 -8.69
CA VAL A 68 12.45 12.22 -7.46
C VAL A 68 11.91 13.14 -6.38
N ASP A 69 11.62 12.62 -5.20
CA ASP A 69 11.18 13.46 -4.08
C ASP A 69 12.32 14.20 -3.39
N GLN A 70 11.96 15.00 -2.39
CA GLN A 70 12.90 15.76 -1.56
C GLN A 70 13.94 14.89 -0.83
N TYR A 71 13.77 13.57 -0.78
CA TYR A 71 14.68 12.61 -0.17
C TYR A 71 15.48 11.81 -1.19
N GLY A 72 15.39 12.12 -2.47
CA GLY A 72 16.11 11.39 -3.52
C GLY A 72 15.43 10.09 -3.95
N GLN A 73 14.17 9.83 -3.55
CA GLN A 73 13.45 8.61 -3.92
C GLN A 73 12.61 8.81 -5.17
N ASP A 74 12.77 7.89 -6.12
CA ASP A 74 12.05 7.80 -7.39
C ASP A 74 10.93 6.74 -7.36
N ASN A 75 10.51 6.36 -6.15
CA ASN A 75 9.52 5.32 -5.96
C ASN A 75 8.69 5.57 -4.69
N THR A 76 7.53 4.93 -4.63
CA THR A 76 6.65 4.87 -3.46
C THR A 76 6.34 3.40 -3.15
N THR A 77 6.21 3.07 -1.87
CA THR A 77 5.83 1.72 -1.42
C THR A 77 4.68 1.81 -0.45
N ILE A 78 3.56 1.16 -0.79
CA ILE A 78 2.44 0.97 0.13
C ILE A 78 2.51 -0.45 0.70
N ARG A 79 2.46 -0.56 2.03
CA ARG A 79 2.49 -1.83 2.76
C ARG A 79 1.12 -2.14 3.35
N TYR A 80 0.52 -3.23 2.91
CA TYR A 80 -0.75 -3.71 3.40
C TYR A 80 -0.50 -4.85 4.41
N SER A 81 -0.80 -4.60 5.69
CA SER A 81 -0.70 -5.61 6.75
C SER A 81 -1.65 -6.77 6.54
N ARG A 82 -1.17 -8.00 6.77
CA ARG A 82 -2.03 -9.19 6.76
C ARG A 82 -3.11 -9.13 7.85
N HIS A 83 -2.80 -8.56 9.01
CA HIS A 83 -3.76 -8.42 10.12
C HIS A 83 -4.97 -7.56 9.74
N HIS A 84 -4.75 -6.52 8.93
CA HIS A 84 -5.79 -5.58 8.50
C HIS A 84 -6.33 -5.86 7.10
N ALA A 85 -5.96 -6.99 6.48
CA ALA A 85 -6.35 -7.32 5.11
C ALA A 85 -7.87 -7.28 4.89
N ASN A 86 -8.68 -7.68 5.88
CA ASN A 86 -10.14 -7.61 5.80
C ASN A 86 -10.66 -6.18 5.64
N GLU A 87 -10.10 -5.24 6.38
CA GLU A 87 -10.51 -3.83 6.34
C GLU A 87 -10.19 -3.23 4.97
N TYR A 88 -8.98 -3.48 4.46
CA TYR A 88 -8.60 -3.05 3.12
C TYR A 88 -9.53 -3.62 2.05
N ILE A 89 -9.86 -4.92 2.12
CA ILE A 89 -10.77 -5.57 1.18
C ILE A 89 -12.15 -4.91 1.21
N GLN A 90 -12.68 -4.58 2.39
CA GLN A 90 -13.98 -3.90 2.52
C GLN A 90 -13.95 -2.48 1.92
N LEU A 91 -12.85 -1.75 2.10
CA LEU A 91 -12.68 -0.41 1.50
C LEU A 91 -12.56 -0.51 -0.02
N ILE A 92 -11.83 -1.48 -0.55
CA ILE A 92 -11.76 -1.73 -2.00
C ILE A 92 -13.13 -2.12 -2.56
N ASP A 93 -13.90 -2.96 -1.85
CA ASP A 93 -15.27 -3.32 -2.26
C ASP A 93 -16.21 -2.11 -2.29
N LYS A 94 -16.09 -1.21 -1.32
CA LYS A 94 -16.81 0.06 -1.31
C LYS A 94 -16.43 0.94 -2.50
N TYR A 95 -15.13 1.06 -2.80
CA TYR A 95 -14.64 1.74 -4.00
C TYR A 95 -15.23 1.14 -5.28
N LEU A 96 -15.17 -0.18 -5.46
CA LEU A 96 -15.67 -0.85 -6.67
C LEU A 96 -17.19 -0.65 -6.85
N LYS A 97 -17.94 -0.62 -5.74
CA LYS A 97 -19.37 -0.29 -5.77
C LYS A 97 -19.61 1.16 -6.20
N TRP A 98 -18.82 2.11 -5.68
CA TRP A 98 -18.92 3.52 -6.05
C TRP A 98 -18.50 3.77 -7.49
N GLU A 99 -17.44 3.11 -7.98
CA GLU A 99 -16.97 3.19 -9.36
C GLU A 99 -18.08 2.76 -10.31
N SER A 100 -18.70 1.59 -10.08
CA SER A 100 -19.78 1.12 -10.93
C SER A 100 -20.98 2.07 -10.95
N LEU A 101 -21.27 2.76 -9.84
CA LEU A 101 -22.37 3.70 -9.75
C LEU A 101 -22.04 5.03 -10.43
N ALA A 102 -20.85 5.58 -10.18
CA ALA A 102 -20.37 6.82 -10.75
C ALA A 102 -20.28 6.72 -12.27
N THR A 103 -19.68 5.64 -12.79
CA THR A 103 -19.60 5.35 -14.23
C THR A 103 -20.99 5.27 -14.87
N LYS A 104 -21.97 4.64 -14.21
CA LYS A 104 -23.35 4.54 -14.73
C LYS A 104 -24.07 5.90 -14.77
N ARG A 105 -23.76 6.78 -13.82
CA ARG A 105 -24.40 8.10 -13.67
C ARG A 105 -23.62 9.23 -14.34
N ASN A 106 -22.42 8.94 -14.85
CA ASN A 106 -21.46 9.91 -15.36
C ASN A 106 -21.07 10.96 -14.30
N ASP A 107 -21.01 10.54 -13.03
CA ASP A 107 -20.65 11.40 -11.91
C ASP A 107 -19.11 11.50 -11.80
N ALA A 108 -18.56 12.70 -11.68
CA ALA A 108 -17.13 12.92 -11.42
C ALA A 108 -16.92 13.60 -10.07
N PHE A 109 -16.24 12.93 -9.14
CA PHE A 109 -15.96 13.45 -7.80
C PHE A 109 -14.72 12.83 -7.16
N THR A 110 -14.22 13.48 -6.10
CA THR A 110 -13.21 12.92 -5.20
C THR A 110 -13.78 12.84 -3.79
N LYS A 111 -13.70 11.67 -3.16
CA LYS A 111 -14.25 11.45 -1.81
C LYS A 111 -13.52 10.33 -1.06
N ASP A 112 -13.30 10.54 0.23
CA ASP A 112 -12.76 9.52 1.13
C ASP A 112 -13.66 8.28 1.15
N VAL A 113 -13.05 7.13 0.88
CA VAL A 113 -13.68 5.80 1.03
C VAL A 113 -13.58 5.35 2.48
N GLY A 114 -12.42 5.55 3.09
CA GLY A 114 -12.17 5.28 4.50
C GLY A 114 -10.68 5.18 4.82
N ARG A 115 -10.38 4.75 6.04
CA ARG A 115 -9.03 4.49 6.54
C ARG A 115 -8.99 3.13 7.22
N ALA A 116 -7.81 2.52 7.24
CA ALA A 116 -7.56 1.26 7.95
C ALA A 116 -6.12 1.27 8.46
N SER A 117 -5.86 0.64 9.60
CA SER A 117 -4.52 0.57 10.17
C SER A 117 -3.53 -0.04 9.19
N SER A 118 -2.32 0.50 9.14
CA SER A 118 -1.20 0.02 8.32
C SER A 118 -0.22 -0.75 9.20
N TRP A 119 0.67 -1.52 8.57
CA TRP A 119 1.90 -1.92 9.25
C TRP A 119 2.73 -0.67 9.58
N SER A 120 3.31 -0.66 10.78
CA SER A 120 4.25 0.36 11.23
C SER A 120 5.24 -0.20 12.24
N ASN A 121 6.40 0.44 12.35
CA ASN A 121 7.44 0.06 13.30
C ASN A 121 7.24 0.77 14.66
N GLY A 122 6.08 0.54 15.29
CA GLY A 122 5.76 1.07 16.62
C GLY A 122 5.14 2.48 16.66
N MET A 123 4.63 3.01 15.54
CA MET A 123 3.88 4.28 15.49
C MET A 123 2.52 4.07 14.84
N ASP A 124 1.45 4.64 15.37
CA ASP A 124 0.14 4.50 14.71
C ASP A 124 0.19 5.07 13.29
N ALA A 125 -0.12 4.20 12.32
CA ALA A 125 -0.14 4.53 10.91
C ALA A 125 -1.37 3.91 10.26
N GLU A 126 -1.88 4.57 9.23
CA GLU A 126 -3.06 4.17 8.51
C GLU A 126 -2.82 4.24 7.00
N LEU A 127 -3.58 3.45 6.26
CA LEU A 127 -3.76 3.65 4.83
C LEU A 127 -5.08 4.39 4.62
N LYS A 128 -5.03 5.50 3.88
CA LYS A 128 -6.20 6.24 3.44
C LYS A 128 -6.58 5.79 2.04
N PHE A 129 -7.85 5.45 1.86
CA PHE A 129 -8.43 5.03 0.60
C PHE A 129 -9.38 6.12 0.10
N VAL A 130 -9.16 6.60 -1.12
CA VAL A 130 -9.93 7.70 -1.72
C VAL A 130 -10.47 7.25 -3.07
N PHE A 131 -11.72 7.58 -3.33
CA PHE A 131 -12.31 7.52 -4.66
C PHE A 131 -11.92 8.80 -5.38
N HIS A 132 -11.20 8.70 -6.48
CA HIS A 132 -10.75 9.85 -7.25
C HIS A 132 -11.19 9.73 -8.70
N SER A 133 -11.85 10.75 -9.23
CA SER A 133 -12.23 10.80 -10.65
C SER A 133 -11.19 11.62 -11.42
N GLY A 134 -10.52 11.01 -12.40
CA GLY A 134 -9.73 11.76 -13.37
C GLY A 134 -10.62 12.47 -14.40
N ASN A 135 -11.77 11.88 -14.70
CA ASN A 135 -12.88 12.48 -15.45
C ASN A 135 -14.17 11.69 -15.18
N ALA A 136 -15.25 11.97 -15.92
CA ALA A 136 -16.55 11.32 -15.74
C ALA A 136 -16.60 9.84 -16.17
N HIS A 137 -15.56 9.33 -16.82
CA HIS A 137 -15.46 7.96 -17.32
C HIS A 137 -14.29 7.18 -16.70
N GLN A 138 -13.41 7.85 -15.95
CA GLN A 138 -12.20 7.26 -15.39
C GLN A 138 -12.12 7.61 -13.92
N HIS A 139 -12.28 6.58 -13.10
CA HIS A 139 -12.19 6.64 -11.66
C HIS A 139 -11.10 5.70 -11.15
N TYR A 140 -10.48 6.11 -10.07
CA TYR A 140 -9.32 5.46 -9.48
C TYR A 140 -9.50 5.31 -7.98
N LEU A 141 -9.01 4.19 -7.47
CA LEU A 141 -8.73 4.01 -6.07
C LEU A 141 -7.37 4.65 -5.80
N ALA A 142 -7.33 5.73 -5.05
CA ALA A 142 -6.08 6.29 -4.55
C ALA A 142 -5.81 5.76 -3.15
N VAL A 143 -4.59 5.26 -2.92
CA VAL A 143 -4.14 4.77 -1.61
C VAL A 143 -2.89 5.53 -1.18
N SER A 144 -2.94 6.20 -0.04
CA SER A 144 -1.82 6.90 0.56
C SER A 144 -1.54 6.40 1.97
N PHE A 145 -0.27 6.49 2.38
CA PHE A 145 0.15 6.22 3.74
C PHE A 145 -0.04 7.47 4.61
N CYS A 146 -0.58 7.27 5.81
CA CYS A 146 -0.79 8.32 6.79
C CYS A 146 -0.10 7.97 8.11
N THR A 147 0.53 8.98 8.69
CA THR A 147 0.94 8.98 10.10
C THR A 147 -0.13 9.69 10.93
N ALA A 148 0.01 9.70 12.26
CA ALA A 148 -0.88 10.44 13.15
C ALA A 148 -1.03 11.94 12.82
N LEU A 149 -0.05 12.56 12.13
CA LEU A 149 -0.04 14.00 11.84
C LEU A 149 -0.42 14.35 10.40
N LEU A 150 -0.08 13.50 9.44
CA LEU A 150 -0.20 13.83 8.01
C LEU A 150 -0.32 12.58 7.13
N CYS A 151 -0.98 12.76 5.99
CA CYS A 151 -1.03 11.79 4.89
C CYS A 151 -0.11 12.21 3.75
N LEU A 152 0.62 11.24 3.20
CA LEU A 152 1.48 11.41 2.03
C LEU A 152 0.65 11.27 0.75
N ASP A 153 -0.31 12.16 0.56
CA ASP A 153 -1.24 12.13 -0.58
C ASP A 153 -0.52 12.40 -1.92
N ASP A 154 0.62 13.09 -1.89
CA ASP A 154 1.55 13.28 -3.02
C ASP A 154 2.29 11.98 -3.41
N LYS A 155 2.30 10.99 -2.52
CA LYS A 155 2.88 9.66 -2.72
C LYS A 155 1.83 8.57 -2.91
N ALA A 156 0.58 8.97 -3.14
CA ALA A 156 -0.50 8.04 -3.37
C ALA A 156 -0.26 7.16 -4.61
N GLN A 157 -0.62 5.89 -4.50
CA GLN A 157 -0.73 4.99 -5.64
C GLN A 157 -2.17 5.00 -6.13
N TYR A 158 -2.37 5.12 -7.44
CA TYR A 158 -3.70 5.07 -8.06
C TYR A 158 -3.91 3.72 -8.72
N TYR A 159 -5.10 3.18 -8.63
CA TYR A 159 -5.48 1.93 -9.30
C TYR A 159 -6.81 2.14 -10.02
N ASP A 160 -6.86 1.80 -11.30
CA ASP A 160 -8.14 1.72 -12.00
C ASP A 160 -9.00 0.56 -11.45
N LYS A 161 -10.19 0.36 -12.02
CA LYS A 161 -11.10 -0.70 -11.61
C LYS A 161 -10.46 -2.09 -11.63
N GLU A 162 -9.72 -2.43 -12.68
CA GLU A 162 -9.15 -3.78 -12.84
C GLU A 162 -7.97 -3.99 -11.91
N ASN A 163 -7.10 -2.99 -11.74
CA ASN A 163 -5.99 -3.04 -10.80
C ASN A 163 -6.47 -3.02 -9.34
N ALA A 164 -7.58 -2.36 -9.02
CA ALA A 164 -8.19 -2.44 -7.70
C ALA A 164 -8.73 -3.86 -7.39
N LYS A 165 -9.31 -4.55 -8.40
CA LYS A 165 -9.69 -5.97 -8.25
C LYS A 165 -8.47 -6.87 -8.08
N GLU A 166 -7.39 -6.63 -8.81
CA GLU A 166 -6.15 -7.39 -8.67
C GLU A 166 -5.53 -7.20 -7.28
N LEU A 167 -5.49 -5.95 -6.79
CA LEU A 167 -5.06 -5.66 -5.42
C LEU A 167 -5.92 -6.41 -4.40
N LYS A 168 -7.25 -6.39 -4.54
CA LYS A 168 -8.17 -7.17 -3.69
C LYS A 168 -7.83 -8.66 -3.72
N ASN A 169 -7.56 -9.23 -4.90
CA ASN A 169 -7.21 -10.64 -5.04
C ASN A 169 -5.90 -10.98 -4.33
N LEU A 170 -4.88 -10.12 -4.42
CA LEU A 170 -3.62 -10.29 -3.71
C LEU A 170 -3.82 -10.23 -2.19
N LEU A 171 -4.66 -9.32 -1.70
CA LEU A 171 -5.00 -9.21 -0.28
C LEU A 171 -5.77 -10.44 0.24
N LEU A 172 -6.67 -11.02 -0.58
CA LEU A 172 -7.34 -12.29 -0.26
C LEU A 172 -6.32 -13.45 -0.15
N LYS A 173 -5.34 -13.50 -1.06
CA LYS A 173 -4.24 -14.48 -1.02
C LYS A 173 -3.33 -14.26 0.19
N LEU A 174 -2.99 -13.01 0.53
CA LEU A 174 -2.22 -12.66 1.72
C LEU A 174 -2.94 -13.14 2.98
N LYS A 175 -4.21 -12.79 3.13
CA LYS A 175 -5.07 -13.18 4.26
C LYS A 175 -5.07 -14.70 4.47
N SER A 176 -5.24 -15.45 3.37
CA SER A 176 -5.34 -16.92 3.40
C SER A 176 -3.98 -17.64 3.43
N ASN A 177 -2.86 -16.90 3.45
CA ASN A 177 -1.51 -17.43 3.34
C ASN A 177 -1.29 -18.29 2.07
N ARG A 178 -1.95 -17.92 0.96
CA ARG A 178 -1.92 -18.61 -0.34
C ARG A 178 -1.20 -17.82 -1.43
N ILE A 179 -0.29 -16.93 -1.03
CA ILE A 179 0.61 -16.31 -2.00
C ILE A 179 1.55 -17.42 -2.45
N ASN A 180 1.33 -17.97 -3.64
CA ASN A 180 2.21 -18.99 -4.21
C ASN A 180 3.59 -18.38 -4.41
N GLU A 181 4.55 -18.92 -3.67
CA GLU A 181 5.94 -18.51 -3.68
C GLU A 181 6.66 -19.32 -4.76
N THR A 182 6.72 -18.80 -5.96
CA THR A 182 7.86 -19.14 -6.81
C THR A 182 8.80 -17.95 -6.71
N ASP A 183 9.83 -18.08 -5.88
CA ASP A 183 10.91 -17.11 -5.91
C ASP A 183 11.56 -17.21 -7.27
N ILE A 184 11.45 -16.14 -8.06
CA ILE A 184 11.95 -16.12 -9.42
C ILE A 184 13.48 -16.30 -9.45
N ASN A 185 14.17 -15.93 -8.37
CA ASN A 185 15.61 -16.15 -8.23
C ASN A 185 15.97 -17.63 -8.05
N ASP A 186 15.05 -18.44 -7.52
CA ASP A 186 15.25 -19.89 -7.43
C ASP A 186 15.09 -20.57 -8.80
N VAL A 187 14.36 -19.93 -9.73
CA VAL A 187 14.05 -20.44 -11.07
C VAL A 187 15.12 -20.05 -12.10
N TYR A 188 15.60 -18.81 -12.08
CA TYR A 188 16.56 -18.28 -13.06
C TYR A 188 17.94 -18.06 -12.42
N LYS A 189 18.70 -19.16 -12.28
CA LYS A 189 20.10 -19.15 -11.80
C LYS A 189 21.10 -18.89 -12.91
#